data_AF-A0A1I8BPX8-F1
#
_entry.id   AF-A0A1I8BPX8-F1
#
_cell.length_a   1.000
_cell.length_b   1.000
_cell.length_c   1.000
_cell.angle_alpha   90.00
_cell.angle_beta   90.00
_cell.angle_gamma   90.00
#
_symmetry.space_group_name_H-M   'P 1'
#
loop_
_entity.id
_entity.type
_entity.pdbx_description
1 polymer ?
#
loop_
_entity_poly.entity_id
_entity_poly.type
_entity_poly.pdbx_seq_one_letter_code
_entity_poly.pdbx_strand_id
1 'polypeptide(L)'
;MPINSPTLLPRKILNPEGSHSAFVMSNANKAIDWLREAAENKRRTNDDKILSACINLCRRFSKTTGVIRTSKEEAVLQRTVVLLTEDRGLSAKALASRVPVRTFPNFLKWAFPDAEKSTKNT
;
A
#
# COMPACT_ATOMS: atom_id res chain seq x y z
N MET A 1 -14.24 -43.61 -54.53
CA MET A 1 -13.75 -43.34 -53.17
C MET A 1 -13.73 -41.82 -52.97
N PRO A 2 -14.71 -41.18 -52.31
CA PRO A 2 -14.61 -39.77 -51.98
C PRO A 2 -13.86 -39.59 -50.64
N ILE A 3 -12.92 -38.66 -50.63
CA ILE A 3 -12.08 -38.32 -49.49
C ILE A 3 -12.93 -37.48 -48.53
N ASN A 4 -13.07 -37.96 -47.30
CA ASN A 4 -13.86 -37.33 -46.24
C ASN A 4 -13.16 -36.02 -45.80
N SER A 5 -13.72 -34.87 -46.12
CA SER A 5 -13.25 -33.56 -45.65
C SER A 5 -13.68 -33.35 -44.20
N PRO A 6 -12.76 -33.12 -43.23
CA PRO A 6 -13.16 -32.86 -41.85
C PRO A 6 -13.82 -31.49 -41.76
N THR A 7 -15.05 -31.47 -41.25
CA THR A 7 -15.83 -30.27 -40.96
C THR A 7 -15.05 -29.37 -40.00
N LEU A 8 -14.40 -28.34 -40.51
CA LEU A 8 -13.73 -27.34 -39.68
C LEU A 8 -14.80 -26.56 -38.91
N LEU A 9 -14.82 -26.75 -37.58
CA LEU A 9 -15.71 -26.00 -36.71
C LEU A 9 -15.48 -24.49 -36.90
N PRO A 10 -16.53 -23.66 -36.97
CA PRO A 10 -16.39 -22.23 -37.23
C PRO A 10 -15.46 -21.57 -36.20
N ARG A 11 -14.44 -20.86 -36.70
CA ARG A 11 -13.45 -20.07 -35.92
C ARG A 11 -14.04 -19.14 -34.86
N LYS A 12 -15.35 -18.85 -34.89
CA LYS A 12 -16.05 -18.05 -33.88
C LYS A 12 -16.09 -18.69 -32.48
N ILE A 13 -15.90 -20.01 -32.36
CA ILE A 13 -15.76 -20.69 -31.06
C ILE A 13 -14.35 -20.49 -30.48
N LEU A 14 -13.37 -20.14 -31.32
CA LEU A 14 -11.94 -20.08 -30.96
C LEU A 14 -11.45 -18.67 -30.59
N ASN A 15 -12.35 -17.68 -30.44
CA ASN A 15 -11.95 -16.36 -29.95
C ASN A 15 -12.46 -16.18 -28.50
N PRO A 16 -11.69 -16.62 -27.49
CA PRO A 16 -12.13 -16.62 -26.10
C PRO A 16 -12.33 -15.21 -25.57
N GLU A 17 -11.60 -14.20 -26.07
CA GLU A 17 -11.54 -12.83 -25.54
C GLU A 17 -12.88 -12.05 -25.51
N GLY A 18 -13.95 -12.58 -26.10
CA GLY A 18 -15.30 -11.97 -26.05
C GLY A 18 -16.44 -12.96 -25.82
N SER A 19 -16.13 -14.22 -25.49
CA SER A 19 -17.14 -15.24 -25.22
C SER A 19 -17.83 -15.02 -23.87
N HIS A 20 -19.10 -15.41 -23.75
CA HIS A 20 -19.80 -15.44 -22.45
C HIS A 20 -19.03 -16.26 -21.41
N SER A 21 -18.37 -17.35 -21.83
CA SER A 21 -17.50 -18.14 -20.95
C SER A 21 -16.31 -17.35 -20.42
N ALA A 22 -15.68 -16.51 -21.24
CA ALA A 22 -14.57 -15.68 -20.79
C ALA A 22 -15.03 -14.52 -19.90
N PHE A 23 -16.20 -13.95 -20.14
CA PHE A 23 -16.81 -12.98 -19.24
C PHE A 23 -17.10 -13.60 -17.86
N VAL A 24 -17.70 -14.80 -17.83
CA VAL A 24 -17.95 -15.55 -16.60
C VAL A 24 -16.64 -15.87 -15.87
N MET A 25 -15.61 -16.32 -16.60
CA MET A 25 -14.28 -16.58 -16.03
C MET A 25 -13.60 -15.32 -15.50
N SER A 26 -13.73 -14.18 -16.20
CA SER A 26 -13.19 -12.89 -15.74
C SER A 26 -13.85 -12.45 -14.43
N ASN A 27 -15.17 -12.60 -14.31
CA ASN A 27 -15.88 -12.27 -13.07
C ASN A 27 -15.52 -13.24 -11.94
N ALA A 28 -15.36 -14.53 -12.24
CA ALA A 28 -14.91 -15.53 -11.27
C ALA A 28 -13.49 -15.22 -10.76
N ASN A 29 -12.56 -14.84 -11.64
CA ASN A 29 -11.21 -14.45 -11.26
C ASN A 29 -11.21 -13.21 -10.35
N LYS A 30 -12.02 -12.19 -10.66
CA LYS A 30 -12.17 -11.01 -9.78
C LYS A 30 -12.71 -11.40 -8.41
N ALA A 31 -13.67 -12.32 -8.34
CA ALA A 31 -14.19 -12.81 -7.07
C ALA A 31 -13.13 -13.58 -6.27
N ILE A 32 -12.32 -14.40 -6.95
CA ILE A 32 -11.18 -15.12 -6.34
C ILE A 32 -10.14 -14.13 -5.79
N ASP A 33 -9.78 -13.11 -6.57
CA ASP A 33 -8.84 -12.07 -6.13
C ASP A 33 -9.36 -11.32 -4.91
N TRP A 34 -10.65 -10.96 -4.92
CA TRP A 34 -11.29 -10.34 -3.76
C TRP A 34 -11.29 -11.24 -2.53
N LEU A 35 -11.62 -12.53 -2.68
CA LEU A 35 -11.58 -13.50 -1.59
C LEU A 35 -10.15 -13.68 -1.04
N ARG A 36 -9.15 -13.68 -1.93
CA ARG A 36 -7.74 -13.77 -1.57
C ARG A 36 -7.30 -12.55 -0.77
N GLU A 37 -7.63 -11.35 -1.24
CA GLU A 37 -7.34 -10.10 -0.52
C GLU A 37 -8.06 -10.05 0.84
N ALA A 38 -9.32 -10.48 0.91
CA ALA A 38 -10.08 -10.54 2.15
C ALA A 38 -9.48 -11.53 3.16
N ALA A 39 -9.04 -12.71 2.69
CA ALA A 39 -8.37 -13.71 3.52
C ALA A 39 -7.00 -13.20 4.02
N GLU A 40 -6.24 -12.54 3.15
CA GLU A 40 -4.97 -11.90 3.49
C GLU A 40 -5.19 -10.77 4.53
N ASN A 41 -6.20 -9.94 4.34
CA ASN A 41 -6.56 -8.87 5.27
C ASN A 41 -7.06 -9.41 6.63
N LYS A 42 -7.68 -10.58 6.65
CA LYS A 42 -8.05 -11.29 7.89
C LYS A 42 -6.82 -11.84 8.62
N ARG A 43 -5.80 -12.28 7.87
CA ARG A 43 -4.54 -12.80 8.44
C ARG A 43 -3.60 -11.72 8.93
N ARG A 44 -3.60 -10.54 8.31
CA ARG A 44 -2.75 -9.41 8.70
C ARG A 44 -3.12 -8.89 10.08
N THR A 45 -2.09 -8.69 10.90
CA THR A 45 -2.23 -8.03 12.19
C THR A 45 -2.55 -6.55 12.00
N ASN A 46 -3.04 -5.88 13.04
CA ASN A 46 -3.26 -4.43 13.00
C ASN A 46 -1.97 -3.68 12.70
N ASP A 47 -0.83 -4.14 13.23
CA ASP A 47 0.49 -3.60 12.91
C ASP A 47 0.78 -3.63 11.43
N ASP A 48 0.53 -4.76 10.76
CA ASP A 48 0.79 -4.91 9.32
C ASP A 48 -0.07 -3.96 8.49
N LYS A 49 -1.33 -3.76 8.91
CA LYS A 49 -2.27 -2.83 8.25
C LYS A 49 -1.82 -1.38 8.41
N ILE A 50 -1.45 -0.99 9.63
CA ILE A 50 -0.97 0.36 9.96
C ILE A 50 0.32 0.66 9.18
N LEU A 51 1.29 -0.25 9.21
CA LEU A 51 2.56 -0.08 8.50
C LEU A 51 2.37 -0.02 6.98
N SER A 52 1.54 -0.89 6.42
CA SER A 52 1.20 -0.86 4.99
C SER A 52 0.59 0.48 4.60
N ALA A 53 -0.33 1.02 5.40
CA ALA A 53 -0.90 2.35 5.19
C ALA A 53 0.18 3.44 5.23
N CYS A 54 1.05 3.45 6.24
CA CYS A 54 2.13 4.43 6.35
C CYS A 54 3.09 4.40 5.15
N ILE A 55 3.51 3.22 4.70
CA ILE A 55 4.39 3.04 3.54
C ILE A 55 3.72 3.55 2.27
N ASN A 56 2.44 3.22 2.08
CA ASN A 56 1.69 3.66 0.91
C ASN A 56 1.49 5.19 0.91
N LEU A 57 1.21 5.80 2.06
CA LEU A 57 1.15 7.25 2.19
C LEU A 57 2.51 7.89 1.89
N CYS A 58 3.61 7.34 2.45
CA CYS A 58 4.96 7.81 2.13
C CYS A 58 5.20 7.81 0.62
N ARG A 59 4.89 6.70 -0.08
CA ARG A 59 5.09 6.60 -1.53
C ARG A 59 4.22 7.59 -2.30
N ARG A 60 2.98 7.81 -1.87
CA ARG A 60 2.05 8.74 -2.50
C ARG A 60 2.56 10.18 -2.43
N PHE A 61 3.08 10.60 -1.27
CA PHE A 61 3.56 11.96 -1.06
C PHE A 61 5.02 12.19 -1.47
N SER A 62 5.87 11.15 -1.51
CA SER A 62 7.23 11.24 -2.07
C SER A 62 7.24 11.51 -3.57
N LYS A 63 6.16 11.19 -4.31
CA LYS A 63 6.03 11.61 -5.71
C LYS A 63 5.84 13.12 -5.86
N THR A 64 5.39 13.79 -4.79
CA THR A 64 5.15 15.25 -4.75
C THR A 64 6.36 16.01 -4.19
N THR A 65 7.21 15.35 -3.41
CA THR A 65 8.39 15.92 -2.75
C THR A 65 9.64 15.26 -3.34
N GLY A 66 10.24 15.90 -4.35
CA GLY A 66 11.38 15.36 -5.08
C GLY A 66 12.54 14.97 -4.16
N VAL A 67 13.30 13.93 -4.53
CA VAL A 67 14.55 13.57 -3.85
C VAL A 67 15.52 14.75 -3.98
N ILE A 68 15.73 15.48 -2.89
CA ILE A 68 16.73 16.55 -2.86
C ILE A 68 18.10 15.87 -2.79
N ARG A 69 18.80 15.82 -3.93
CA ARG A 69 20.20 15.42 -3.97
C ARG A 69 21.02 16.58 -3.42
N THR A 70 21.27 16.59 -2.11
CA THR A 70 22.29 17.47 -1.54
C THR A 70 23.65 17.01 -2.05
N SER A 71 24.48 17.96 -2.49
CA SER A 71 25.77 17.70 -3.13
C SER A 71 26.67 16.85 -2.23
N LYS A 72 27.21 15.76 -2.81
CA LYS A 72 28.20 14.82 -2.26
C LYS A 72 27.76 14.02 -1.01
N GLU A 73 27.51 12.73 -1.28
CA GLU A 73 27.62 11.56 -0.39
C GLU A 73 26.46 11.10 0.51
N GLU A 74 25.42 11.88 0.81
CA GLU A 74 24.29 11.34 1.59
C GLU A 74 22.93 11.60 0.93
N ALA A 75 22.27 10.51 0.49
CA ALA A 75 20.91 10.58 -0.03
C ALA A 75 19.93 10.76 1.14
N VAL A 76 19.48 12.01 1.37
CA VAL A 76 18.48 12.31 2.39
C VAL A 76 17.09 11.86 1.91
N LEU A 77 16.51 10.89 2.61
CA LEU A 77 15.15 10.42 2.33
C LEU A 77 14.14 11.29 3.05
N GLN A 78 13.53 12.24 2.34
CA GLN A 78 12.43 13.03 2.90
C GLN A 78 11.13 12.21 2.94
N ARG A 79 10.50 12.19 4.13
CA ARG A 79 9.21 11.55 4.37
C ARG A 79 8.27 12.57 4.99
N THR A 80 7.10 12.73 4.39
CA THR A 80 6.04 13.66 4.84
C THR A 80 5.07 13.01 5.83
N VAL A 81 5.29 11.73 6.16
CA VAL A 81 4.41 10.94 7.02
C VAL A 81 5.18 10.55 8.27
N VAL A 82 4.56 10.69 9.43
CA VAL A 82 5.06 10.25 10.72
C VAL A 82 4.01 9.34 11.35
N LEU A 83 4.40 8.15 11.80
CA LEU A 83 3.56 7.27 12.60
C LEU A 83 3.57 7.75 14.06
N LEU A 84 2.38 7.97 14.63
CA LEU A 84 2.24 8.32 16.04
C LEU A 84 1.83 7.08 16.84
N THR A 85 2.70 6.62 17.72
CA THR A 85 2.43 5.46 18.57
C THR A 85 3.28 5.49 19.84
N GLU A 86 2.78 4.89 20.91
CA GLU A 86 3.53 4.60 22.15
C GLU A 86 3.94 3.13 22.24
N ASP A 87 3.46 2.29 21.32
CA ASP A 87 3.82 0.87 21.25
C ASP A 87 5.25 0.69 20.74
N ARG A 88 6.09 0.02 21.54
CA ARG A 88 7.50 -0.20 21.25
C ARG A 88 7.71 -1.19 20.10
N GLY A 89 6.88 -2.23 20.01
CA GLY A 89 6.95 -3.25 18.97
C GLY A 89 6.62 -2.65 17.60
N LEU A 90 5.53 -1.90 17.52
CA LEU A 90 5.14 -1.18 16.32
C LEU A 90 6.16 -0.09 15.95
N SER A 91 6.74 0.60 16.94
CA SER A 91 7.83 1.56 16.72
C SER A 91 9.05 0.89 16.08
N ALA A 92 9.47 -0.27 16.59
CA ALA A 92 10.58 -1.04 16.01
C ALA A 92 10.28 -1.47 14.56
N LYS A 93 9.07 -1.95 14.28
CA LYS A 93 8.63 -2.32 12.93
C LYS A 93 8.60 -1.11 11.98
N ALA A 94 8.19 0.06 12.46
CA ALA A 94 8.16 1.30 11.68
C ALA A 94 9.58 1.76 11.29
N LEU A 95 10.51 1.76 12.25
CA LEU A 95 11.92 2.09 12.01
C LEU A 95 12.56 1.13 11.00
N ALA A 96 12.34 -0.18 11.15
CA ALA A 96 12.83 -1.18 10.20
C ALA A 96 12.27 -0.96 8.77
N SER A 97 11.06 -0.41 8.67
CA SER A 97 10.39 -0.09 7.39
C SER A 97 10.70 1.32 6.86
N ARG A 98 11.64 2.06 7.47
CA ARG A 98 11.97 3.46 7.14
C ARG A 98 10.75 4.39 7.19
N VAL A 99 9.86 4.17 8.16
CA VAL A 99 8.74 5.05 8.47
C VAL A 99 9.12 5.85 9.73
N PRO A 100 9.18 7.20 9.67
CA PRO A 100 9.39 8.02 10.85
C PRO A 100 8.34 7.74 11.91
N VAL A 101 8.74 7.64 13.17
CA VAL A 101 7.84 7.32 14.28
C VAL A 101 8.10 8.21 15.49
N ARG A 102 7.05 8.58 16.21
CA ARG A 102 7.15 9.38 17.44
C ARG A 102 5.95 9.14 18.35
N THR A 103 6.07 9.41 19.65
CA THR A 103 4.89 9.44 20.53
C THR A 103 4.09 10.72 20.26
N PHE A 104 2.79 10.68 20.54
CA PHE A 104 1.91 11.84 20.35
C PHE A 104 2.37 13.07 21.16
N PRO A 105 2.70 12.97 22.46
CA PRO A 105 3.16 14.14 23.23
C PRO A 105 4.47 14.72 22.68
N ASN A 106 5.42 13.86 22.29
CA ASN A 106 6.67 14.32 21.73
C ASN A 106 6.42 15.05 20.41
N PHE A 107 5.57 14.51 19.53
CA PHE A 107 5.19 15.16 18.29
C PHE A 107 4.62 16.56 18.52
N LEU A 108 3.71 16.72 19.48
CA LEU A 108 3.16 18.03 19.84
C LEU A 108 4.23 19.00 20.33
N LYS A 109 5.16 18.57 21.20
CA LYS A 109 6.26 19.43 21.68
C LYS A 109 7.15 19.93 20.54
N TRP A 110 7.30 19.16 19.48
CA TRP A 110 8.04 19.57 18.28
C TRP A 110 7.25 20.50 17.38
N ALA A 111 5.97 20.20 17.16
CA ALA A 111 5.11 21.01 16.30
C ALA A 111 4.76 22.36 16.93
N PHE A 112 4.65 22.40 18.26
CA PHE A 112 4.21 23.56 19.04
C PHE A 112 5.11 23.77 20.27
N PRO A 113 6.39 24.17 20.08
CA PRO A 113 7.36 24.31 21.17
C PRO A 113 6.97 25.36 22.23
N ASP A 114 6.11 26.32 21.88
CA ASP A 114 5.67 27.38 22.80
C ASP A 114 4.38 27.03 23.58
N ALA A 115 3.70 25.94 23.25
CA ALA A 115 2.42 25.57 23.88
C ALA A 115 2.57 25.22 25.38
N GLU A 116 3.75 24.80 25.84
CA GLU A 116 4.00 24.47 27.26
C GLU A 116 4.22 25.71 28.14
N LYS A 117 4.45 26.91 27.56
CA LYS A 117 4.72 28.13 28.33
C LYS A 117 3.46 28.80 28.88
N SER A 118 2.29 28.53 28.28
CA SER A 118 1.05 29.22 28.59
C SER A 118 0.25 28.62 29.75
N THR A 119 0.57 27.41 30.22
CA THR A 119 -0.21 26.70 31.26
C THR A 119 0.30 26.88 32.69
N LYS A 120 1.37 27.67 32.90
CA LYS A 120 1.98 27.90 34.22
C LYS A 120 1.64 29.26 34.86
N ASN A 121 0.77 30.06 34.22
CA ASN A 121 0.33 31.36 34.72
C ASN A 121 -1.20 31.40 34.89
N THR A 122 -1.74 30.59 35.80
CA THR A 122 -3.07 30.77 36.42
C THR A 122 -3.04 30.03 37.75
#